data_AF-A0A9P7XDE9-F1
#
_entry.id   AF-A0A9P7XDE9-F1
#
_cell.length_a   1.000
_cell.length_b   1.000
_cell.length_c   1.000
_cell.angle_alpha   90.00
_cell.angle_beta   90.00
_cell.angle_gamma   90.00
#
_symmetry.space_group_name_H-M   'P 1'
#
loop_
_entity.id
_entity.type
_entity.pdbx_description
1 polymer ?
#
loop_
_entity_poly.entity_id
_entity_poly.type
_entity_poly.pdbx_seq_one_letter_code
_entity_poly.pdbx_strand_id
1 'polypeptide(L)'
;MCLGQQFALNEASFFVIRLLQSFDHISFAPEAFAPGMLPPPEWKESTIGRKAIEKVCPMAHLTMYIKGGLWLRMRHPQPEVPAGE
;
A
#
# COMPACT_ATOMS: atom_id res chain seq x y z
N MET A 1 -0.53 -25.70 -9.98
CA MET A 1 -0.71 -25.62 -8.52
C MET A 1 0.62 -25.25 -7.89
N CYS A 2 0.68 -24.22 -7.04
CA CYS A 2 1.91 -23.84 -6.34
C CYS A 2 2.04 -24.66 -5.05
N LEU A 3 3.21 -25.29 -4.83
CA LEU A 3 3.45 -26.12 -3.64
C LEU A 3 3.28 -25.33 -2.34
N GLY A 4 3.67 -24.05 -2.34
CA GLY A 4 3.57 -23.16 -1.19
C GLY A 4 2.25 -22.41 -1.07
N GLN A 5 1.22 -22.71 -1.87
CA GLN A 5 0.01 -21.88 -1.94
C GLN A 5 -0.70 -21.75 -0.58
N GLN A 6 -0.94 -22.87 0.10
CA GLN A 6 -1.67 -22.85 1.38
C GLN A 6 -0.84 -22.19 2.49
N PHE A 7 0.47 -22.41 2.47
CA PHE A 7 1.39 -21.78 3.40
C PHE A 7 1.39 -20.24 3.22
N ALA A 8 1.57 -19.77 1.99
CA ALA A 8 1.59 -18.34 1.69
C ALA A 8 0.25 -17.65 2.02
N LEU A 9 -0.88 -18.32 1.76
CA LEU A 9 -2.20 -17.78 2.10
C LEU A 9 -2.40 -17.67 3.62
N ASN A 10 -1.92 -18.66 4.38
CA ASN A 10 -1.99 -18.62 5.84
C ASN A 10 -1.10 -17.52 6.42
N GLU A 11 0.15 -17.42 5.96
CA GLU A 11 1.07 -16.37 6.41
C GLU A 11 0.56 -14.98 6.08
N ALA A 12 0.11 -14.76 4.85
CA ALA A 12 -0.42 -13.47 4.42
C ALA A 12 -1.68 -13.09 5.22
N SER A 13 -2.59 -14.04 5.46
CA SER A 13 -3.80 -13.80 6.25
C SER A 13 -3.47 -13.42 7.69
N PHE A 14 -2.58 -14.19 8.34
CA PHE A 14 -2.13 -13.89 9.70
C PHE A 14 -1.48 -12.50 9.78
N PHE A 15 -0.57 -12.19 8.86
CA PHE A 15 0.10 -10.89 8.81
C PHE A 15 -0.88 -9.74 8.63
N VAL A 16 -1.80 -9.83 7.65
CA VAL A 16 -2.78 -8.78 7.37
C VAL A 16 -3.71 -8.54 8.56
N ILE A 17 -4.21 -9.61 9.19
CA ILE A 17 -5.07 -9.50 10.38
C ILE A 17 -4.32 -8.79 11.51
N ARG A 18 -3.09 -9.20 11.81
CA ARG A 18 -2.30 -8.59 12.89
C ARG A 18 -1.93 -7.14 12.59
N LEU A 19 -1.62 -6.82 11.34
CA LEU A 19 -1.33 -5.45 10.90
C LEU A 19 -2.56 -4.55 11.12
N LEU A 20 -3.74 -4.98 10.68
CA LEU A 20 -4.98 -4.21 10.80
C LEU A 20 -5.49 -4.11 12.24
N GLN A 21 -5.19 -5.09 13.11
CA GLN A 21 -5.46 -4.98 14.54
C GLN A 21 -4.53 -3.98 15.24
N SER A 22 -3.32 -3.81 14.73
CA SER A 22 -2.30 -2.97 15.37
C SER A 22 -2.46 -1.50 15.02
N PHE A 23 -3.04 -1.17 13.87
CA PHE A 23 -3.15 0.20 13.37
C PHE A 23 -4.60 0.53 13.00
N ASP A 24 -5.11 1.67 13.49
CA ASP A 24 -6.47 2.13 13.21
C ASP A 24 -6.56 3.07 11.99
N HIS A 25 -5.41 3.54 11.51
CA HIS A 25 -5.33 4.48 10.41
C HIS A 25 -4.10 4.19 9.56
N ILE A 26 -4.33 3.94 8.26
CA ILE A 26 -3.29 3.68 7.26
C ILE A 26 -3.53 4.63 6.08
N SER A 27 -2.56 5.48 5.76
CA SER A 27 -2.64 6.40 4.63
C SER A 27 -1.39 6.37 3.76
N PHE A 28 -1.56 6.74 2.48
CA PHE A 28 -0.46 6.82 1.52
C PHE A 28 0.47 8.01 1.82
N ALA A 29 1.78 7.80 1.70
CA ALA A 29 2.82 8.79 2.03
C ALA A 29 3.67 9.15 0.79
N PRO A 30 3.13 9.93 -0.18
CA PRO A 30 3.85 10.26 -1.42
C PRO A 30 5.16 11.03 -1.18
N GLU A 31 5.23 11.84 -0.12
CA GLU A 31 6.40 12.63 0.28
C GLU A 31 7.62 11.78 0.70
N ALA A 32 7.42 10.50 1.00
CA ALA A 32 8.51 9.59 1.35
C ALA A 32 9.17 8.93 0.12
N PHE A 33 8.63 9.13 -1.09
CA PHE A 33 9.22 8.60 -2.30
C PHE A 33 10.48 9.39 -2.68
N ALA A 34 11.49 8.66 -3.20
CA ALA A 34 12.63 9.31 -3.84
C ALA A 34 12.19 10.10 -5.09
N PRO A 35 12.92 11.16 -5.47
CA PRO A 35 12.62 11.95 -6.66
C PRO A 35 12.47 11.08 -7.93
N GLY A 36 11.41 11.31 -8.72
CA GLY A 36 11.17 10.59 -9.98
C GLY A 36 10.61 9.17 -9.86
N MET A 37 10.25 8.73 -8.65
CA MET A 37 9.70 7.39 -8.43
C MET A 37 8.17 7.32 -8.51
N LEU A 38 7.48 8.45 -8.33
CA LEU A 38 6.03 8.57 -8.53
C LEU A 38 5.66 8.68 -10.03
N PRO A 39 4.39 8.44 -10.39
CA PRO A 39 3.89 8.66 -11.75
C PRO A 39 4.20 10.07 -12.26
N PRO A 40 4.71 10.21 -13.50
CA PRO A 40 4.96 11.52 -14.08
C PRO A 40 3.62 12.23 -14.38
N PRO A 41 3.59 13.59 -14.37
CA PRO A 41 2.35 14.36 -14.52
C PRO A 41 1.55 14.04 -15.79
N GLU A 42 2.24 13.76 -16.89
CA GLU A 42 1.69 13.35 -18.19
C GLU A 42 0.76 12.12 -18.12
N TRP A 43 0.88 11.29 -17.07
CA TRP A 43 -0.03 10.15 -16.91
C TRP A 43 -1.48 10.59 -16.80
N LYS A 44 -1.75 11.76 -16.21
CA LYS A 44 -3.11 12.31 -16.04
C LYS A 44 -3.83 12.54 -17.36
N GLU A 45 -3.10 12.70 -18.45
CA GLU A 45 -3.65 12.93 -19.80
C GLU A 45 -3.95 11.62 -20.54
N SER A 46 -3.53 10.47 -19.98
CA SER A 46 -3.73 9.17 -20.62
C SER A 46 -5.21 8.79 -20.64
N THR A 47 -5.74 8.57 -21.84
CA THR A 47 -7.09 8.02 -22.05
C THR A 47 -7.12 6.50 -22.02
N ILE A 48 -5.96 5.85 -21.90
CA ILE A 48 -5.80 4.39 -21.94
C ILE A 48 -5.76 3.82 -20.53
N GLY A 49 -6.66 2.87 -20.24
CA GLY A 49 -6.66 2.07 -19.03
C GLY A 49 -6.77 2.90 -17.75
N ARG A 50 -6.01 2.51 -16.71
CA ARG A 50 -6.01 3.18 -15.40
C ARG A 50 -4.90 4.20 -15.23
N LYS A 51 -4.03 4.38 -16.23
CA LYS A 51 -2.79 5.16 -16.13
C LYS A 51 -3.02 6.57 -15.56
N ALA A 52 -4.12 7.24 -15.92
CA ALA A 52 -4.43 8.59 -15.43
C ALA A 52 -4.81 8.70 -13.95
N ILE A 53 -5.25 7.61 -13.31
CA ILE A 53 -5.67 7.61 -11.90
C ILE A 53 -4.67 6.92 -10.97
N GLU A 54 -3.61 6.32 -11.51
CA GLU A 54 -2.62 5.62 -10.70
C GLU A 54 -1.78 6.61 -9.87
N LYS A 55 -1.62 6.30 -8.58
CA LYS A 55 -0.81 7.09 -7.62
C LYS A 55 0.61 6.56 -7.46
N VAL A 56 0.88 5.40 -8.05
CA VAL A 56 2.14 4.66 -8.01
C VAL A 56 2.45 4.11 -9.40
N CYS A 57 3.68 3.66 -9.65
CA CYS A 57 4.04 2.99 -10.91
C CYS A 57 4.20 1.48 -10.68
N PRO A 58 3.21 0.65 -11.03
CA PRO A 58 3.37 -0.79 -11.06
C PRO A 58 4.40 -1.18 -12.14
N MET A 59 5.30 -2.08 -11.77
CA MET A 59 6.35 -2.64 -12.62
C MET A 59 6.30 -4.17 -12.53
N ALA A 60 6.87 -4.86 -13.51
CA ALA A 60 6.98 -6.32 -13.49
C ALA A 60 8.39 -6.74 -13.95
N HIS A 61 9.07 -7.51 -13.12
CA HIS A 61 10.29 -8.25 -13.49
C HIS A 61 9.99 -9.75 -13.33
N LEU A 62 10.48 -10.38 -12.24
CA LEU A 62 10.06 -11.73 -11.86
C LEU A 62 8.71 -11.73 -11.14
N THR A 63 8.48 -10.72 -10.30
CA THR A 63 7.20 -10.44 -9.63
C THR A 63 6.74 -9.02 -9.95
N MET A 64 5.46 -8.75 -9.73
CA MET A 64 4.93 -7.38 -9.76
C MET A 64 5.38 -6.63 -8.50
N TYR A 65 5.76 -5.37 -8.66
CA TYR A 65 6.19 -4.51 -7.56
C TYR A 65 5.90 -3.03 -7.89
N ILE A 66 5.98 -2.17 -6.88
CA ILE A 66 5.85 -0.72 -7.06
C ILE A 66 7.24 -0.11 -7.22
N LYS A 67 7.44 0.68 -8.28
CA LYS A 67 8.65 1.47 -8.48
C LYS A 67 8.89 2.36 -7.26
N GLY A 68 10.00 2.15 -6.56
CA GLY A 68 10.38 2.95 -5.40
C GLY A 68 9.71 2.54 -4.07
N GLY A 69 8.99 1.42 -4.07
CA GLY A 69 8.29 0.90 -2.90
C GLY A 69 6.91 1.54 -2.70
N LEU A 70 6.17 1.06 -1.68
CA LEU A 70 4.90 1.64 -1.25
C LEU A 70 5.07 2.21 0.15
N TRP A 71 5.06 3.53 0.25
CA TRP A 71 5.25 4.22 1.52
C TRP A 71 3.90 4.59 2.15
N LEU A 72 3.76 4.26 3.43
CA LEU A 72 2.53 4.41 4.19
C LEU A 72 2.81 5.10 5.53
N ARG A 73 1.86 5.89 6.01
CA ARG A 73 1.78 6.34 7.40
C ARG A 73 0.78 5.46 8.12
N MET A 74 1.21 4.87 9.23
CA MET A 74 0.37 4.01 10.06
C MET A 74 0.32 4.58 11.47
N ARG A 75 -0.88 4.63 12.05
CA ARG A 75 -1.10 5.13 13.42
C ARG A 75 -1.72 4.04 14.27
N HIS A 76 -1.16 3.85 15.47
CA HIS A 76 -1.74 2.95 16.46
C HIS A 76 -3.03 3.54 17.04
N PRO A 77 -4.00 2.68 17.42
CA PRO A 77 -5.18 3.10 18.17
C PRO A 77 -4.79 3.98 19.34
N GLN A 78 -5.41 5.15 19.44
CA GLN A 78 -5.31 5.97 20.64
C GLN A 78 -6.28 5.39 21.69
N PRO A 79 -5.93 5.41 22.98
CA PRO A 79 -6.90 5.06 24.01
C PRO A 79 -8.13 5.98 23.88
N GLU A 80 -9.32 5.38 23.89
CA GLU A 80 -10.56 6.15 23.93
C GLU A 80 -10.57 7.02 25.19
N VAL A 81 -10.51 8.33 25.00
CA VAL A 81 -10.79 9.28 26.09
C VAL A 81 -12.31 9.31 26.22
N PRO A 82 -12.89 8.85 27.35
CA PRO A 82 -14.32 8.92 27.53
C PRO A 82 -14.78 10.37 27.41
N ALA A 83 -15.79 10.60 26.59
CA ALA A 83 -16.38 11.92 26.41
C ALA A 83 -16.99 12.37 27.74
N GLY A 84 -16.34 13.35 28.38
CA GLY A 84 -16.79 14.19 29.50
C GLY A 84 -17.94 13.70 30.38
N GLU A 85 -17.62 13.47 31.67
CA GLU A 85 -18.53 13.84 32.76
C GLU A 85 -18.58 15.37 32.92
#